data_AF-A0A955DXI0-F1
#
_entry.id   AF-A0A955DXI0-F1
#
_cell.length_a   1.000
_cell.length_b   1.000
_cell.length_c   1.000
_cell.angle_alpha   90.00
_cell.angle_beta   90.00
_cell.angle_gamma   90.00
#
_symmetry.space_group_name_H-M   'P 1'
#
loop_
_entity.id
_entity.type
_entity.pdbx_description
1 polymer ?
#
loop_
_entity_poly.entity_id
_entity_poly.type
_entity_poly.pdbx_seq_one_letter_code
_entity_poly.pdbx_strand_id
1 'polypeptide(L)' 'IAGLDIIINQCPEPCLADWNEDDVVNVFDAIAYLADFADFRPEADLNDDGAFDVFDILIFLDAFDAGCP' A
#
# COMPACT_ATOMS: atom_id res chain seq x y z
N ILE A 1 -4.88 14.37 33.58
CA ILE A 1 -4.65 15.17 32.37
C ILE A 1 -5.16 14.31 31.23
N ALA A 2 -6.28 14.70 30.62
CA ALA A 2 -6.89 13.95 29.53
C ALA A 2 -5.92 13.93 28.33
N GLY A 3 -5.40 12.75 28.01
CA GLY A 3 -4.76 12.47 26.73
C GLY A 3 -5.87 12.03 25.79
N LEU A 4 -6.30 12.97 24.97
CA LEU A 4 -7.32 12.78 23.96
C LEU A 4 -6.72 11.90 22.85
N ASP A 5 -6.94 10.59 22.91
CA ASP A 5 -6.77 9.72 21.74
C ASP A 5 -7.90 10.05 20.76
N ILE A 6 -7.69 11.07 19.94
CA ILE A 6 -8.48 11.25 18.72
C ILE A 6 -8.06 10.12 17.78
N ILE A 7 -8.73 8.97 17.90
CA ILE A 7 -8.73 7.94 16.87
C ILE A 7 -9.60 8.47 15.71
N ILE A 8 -9.03 9.33 14.87
CA ILE A 8 -9.44 9.53 13.48
C ILE A 8 -8.18 9.13 12.70
N ASN A 9 -8.07 8.00 12.02
CA ASN A 9 -8.95 7.40 11.06
C ASN A 9 -8.51 5.92 11.03
N GLN A 10 -9.26 5.02 11.68
CA GLN A 10 -9.05 3.60 11.45
C GLN A 10 -9.58 3.33 10.04
N CYS A 11 -8.71 3.39 9.03
CA CYS A 11 -9.05 2.85 7.72
C CYS A 11 -9.37 1.38 7.95
N PRO A 12 -10.60 0.91 7.66
CA PRO A 12 -10.88 -0.50 7.77
C PRO A 12 -9.97 -1.25 6.77
N GLU A 13 -9.38 -2.36 7.19
CA GLU A 13 -8.62 -3.30 6.35
C GLU A 13 -9.19 -3.48 4.92
N PRO A 14 -8.38 -3.90 3.93
CA PRO A 14 -6.98 -3.59 3.67
C PRO A 14 -6.87 -2.41 2.69
N CYS A 15 -5.99 -1.45 2.96
CA CYS A 15 -5.66 -0.39 2.02
C CYS A 15 -4.42 -0.79 1.22
N LEU A 16 -4.59 -1.02 -0.08
CA LEU A 16 -3.48 -1.42 -0.95
C LEU A 16 -2.32 -0.39 -0.98
N ALA A 17 -2.62 0.88 -0.71
CA ALA A 17 -1.64 1.96 -0.68
C ALA A 17 -0.80 2.03 0.61
N ASP A 18 -1.25 1.42 1.70
CA ASP A 18 -0.51 1.28 2.96
C ASP A 18 0.20 -0.07 2.98
N TRP A 19 1.33 -0.12 2.27
CA TRP A 19 2.04 -1.37 1.97
C TRP A 19 2.89 -1.83 3.16
N ASN A 20 3.38 -0.89 3.98
CA ASN A 20 4.20 -1.21 5.13
C ASN A 20 3.37 -1.41 6.43
N GLU A 21 2.04 -1.28 6.33
CA GLU A 21 1.07 -1.46 7.41
C GLU A 21 1.35 -0.53 8.61
N ASP A 22 1.78 0.71 8.36
CA ASP A 22 2.09 1.71 9.40
C ASP A 22 0.96 2.73 9.64
N ASP A 23 -0.20 2.52 9.01
CA ASP A 23 -1.39 3.40 9.02
C ASP A 23 -1.14 4.78 8.37
N VAL A 24 -0.03 4.98 7.64
CA VAL A 24 0.34 6.26 7.02
C VAL A 24 0.80 6.08 5.57
N VAL A 25 -0.11 6.30 4.61
CA VAL A 25 0.25 6.32 3.18
C VAL A 25 1.22 7.46 2.86
N ASN A 26 2.46 7.09 2.53
CA ASN A 26 3.52 8.01 2.15
C ASN A 26 4.56 7.32 1.24
N VAL A 27 5.66 8.01 0.92
CA VAL A 27 6.68 7.47 -0.01
C VAL A 27 7.32 6.15 0.47
N PHE A 28 7.28 5.86 1.78
CA PHE A 28 7.82 4.62 2.34
C PHE A 28 7.00 3.39 1.92
N ASP A 29 5.69 3.51 1.68
CA ASP A 29 4.86 2.43 1.11
C ASP A 29 5.29 2.09 -0.30
N ALA A 30 5.50 3.12 -1.13
CA ALA A 30 5.98 2.92 -2.49
C ALA A 30 7.37 2.26 -2.52
N ILE A 31 8.25 2.61 -1.59
CA ILE A 31 9.56 1.96 -1.46
C ILE A 31 9.42 0.50 -1.00
N ALA A 32 8.50 0.22 -0.07
CA ALA A 32 8.23 -1.14 0.41
C ALA A 32 7.65 -2.02 -0.72
N TYR A 33 6.63 -1.53 -1.44
CA TYR A 33 6.07 -2.20 -2.61
C TYR A 33 7.13 -2.49 -3.67
N LEU A 34 7.96 -1.50 -4.04
CA LEU A 34 9.00 -1.70 -5.04
C LEU A 34 10.08 -2.70 -4.61
N ALA A 35 10.32 -2.86 -3.31
CA ALA A 35 11.21 -3.90 -2.79
C ALA A 35 10.60 -5.30 -2.98
N ASP A 36 9.32 -5.47 -2.64
CA ASP A 36 8.60 -6.74 -2.80
C ASP A 36 8.42 -7.11 -4.29
N PHE A 37 8.12 -6.12 -5.15
CA PHE A 37 8.07 -6.28 -6.60
C PHE A 37 9.42 -6.74 -7.17
N ALA A 38 10.53 -6.13 -6.72
CA ALA A 38 11.88 -6.51 -7.17
C ALA A 38 12.31 -7.92 -6.71
N ASP A 39 11.76 -8.39 -5.59
CA ASP A 39 11.98 -9.73 -5.05
C ASP A 39 10.98 -10.78 -5.61
N PHE A 40 10.12 -10.39 -6.56
CA PHE A 40 9.06 -11.24 -7.14
C PHE A 40 8.16 -11.88 -6.06
N ARG A 41 7.83 -11.09 -5.03
CA ARG A 41 6.91 -11.50 -3.97
C ARG A 41 5.51 -11.70 -4.56
N PRO A 42 4.86 -12.85 -4.33
CA PRO A 42 3.51 -13.11 -4.88
C PRO A 42 2.50 -12.00 -4.58
N GLU A 43 2.66 -11.30 -3.47
CA GLU A 43 1.78 -10.20 -3.06
C GLU A 43 1.91 -8.97 -3.98
N ALA A 44 3.02 -8.80 -4.69
CA ALA A 44 3.29 -7.68 -5.59
C ALA A 44 2.83 -7.89 -7.05
N ASP A 45 2.30 -9.08 -7.38
CA ASP A 45 1.54 -9.36 -8.61
C ASP A 45 0.09 -8.95 -8.37
N LEU A 46 -0.24 -7.70 -8.70
CA LEU A 46 -1.50 -7.07 -8.29
C LEU A 46 -2.65 -7.36 -9.26
N ASN A 47 -2.35 -7.89 -10.44
CA ASN A 47 -3.35 -8.33 -11.40
C ASN A 47 -3.53 -9.86 -11.45
N ASP A 48 -2.75 -10.60 -10.64
CA ASP A 48 -2.73 -12.07 -10.53
C ASP A 48 -2.46 -12.77 -11.89
N ASP A 49 -1.71 -12.16 -12.80
CA ASP A 49 -1.43 -12.73 -14.13
C ASP A 49 -0.15 -13.57 -14.19
N GLY A 50 0.63 -13.59 -13.10
CA GLY A 50 1.88 -14.34 -12.95
C GLY A 50 3.09 -13.65 -13.57
N ALA A 51 2.93 -12.48 -14.17
CA ALA A 51 4.01 -11.59 -14.57
C ALA A 51 4.21 -10.48 -13.54
N PHE A 52 5.44 -10.00 -13.44
CA PHE A 52 5.79 -8.84 -12.62
C PHE A 52 6.26 -7.75 -13.56
N ASP A 53 5.33 -6.90 -13.98
CA ASP A 53 5.61 -5.89 -14.99
C ASP A 53 5.01 -4.51 -14.65
N VAL A 54 4.94 -3.63 -15.65
CA VAL A 54 4.49 -2.26 -15.43
C VAL A 54 3.02 -2.20 -15.02
N PHE A 55 2.21 -3.20 -15.35
CA PHE A 55 0.78 -3.20 -15.01
C PHE A 55 0.55 -3.32 -13.51
N ASP A 56 1.35 -4.09 -12.78
CA ASP A 56 1.30 -4.15 -11.31
C ASP A 56 1.63 -2.78 -10.70
N ILE A 57 2.70 -2.15 -11.19
CA ILE A 57 3.13 -0.84 -10.70
C ILE A 57 2.03 0.20 -10.94
N LEU A 58 1.34 0.16 -12.09
CA LEU A 58 0.24 1.07 -12.38
C LEU A 58 -0.95 0.84 -11.44
N ILE A 59 -1.29 -0.40 -11.09
CA ILE A 59 -2.33 -0.71 -10.10
C ILE A 59 -1.97 -0.13 -8.74
N PHE A 60 -0.72 -0.31 -8.29
CA PHE A 60 -0.25 0.28 -7.04
C PHE A 60 -0.33 1.80 -7.07
N LEU A 61 0.13 2.45 -8.14
CA LEU A 61 0.11 3.92 -8.27
C LEU A 61 -1.31 4.49 -8.31
N ASP A 62 -2.26 3.81 -8.94
CA ASP A 62 -3.68 4.20 -8.93
C ASP A 62 -4.24 4.15 -7.50
N ALA A 63 -3.91 3.11 -6.72
CA ALA A 63 -4.28 3.02 -5.31
C ALA A 63 -3.59 4.10 -4.46
N PHE A 64 -2.31 4.36 -4.71
CA PHE A 64 -1.51 5.36 -3.99
C PHE A 64 -2.02 6.79 -4.20
N ASP A 65 -2.43 7.14 -5.43
CA ASP A 65 -3.04 8.45 -5.74
C ASP A 65 -4.44 8.60 -5.14
N ALA A 66 -5.21 7.50 -5.10
CA ALA A 66 -6.51 7.47 -4.45
C ALA A 66 -6.43 7.58 -2.92
N GLY A 67 -5.31 7.13 -2.32
CA GLY A 67 -5.13 7.03 -0.87
C GLY A 67 -6.00 5.94 -0.24
N CYS A 68 -6.16 6.00 1.08
CA CYS A 68 -7.05 5.10 1.83
C CYS A 68 -8.39 5.80 2.20
N PRO A 69 -9.53 5.08 2.16
CA PRO A 69 -10.83 5.61 2.56
C PRO A 69 -10.96 5.97 4.05
#